data_AF-A0A0K0SYG2-F1
#
_entry.id   AF-A0A0K0SYG2-F1
#
_cell.length_a   1.000
_cell.length_b   1.000
_cell.length_c   1.000
_cell.angle_alpha   90.00
_cell.angle_beta   90.00
_cell.angle_gamma   90.00
#
_symmetry.space_group_name_H-M   'P 1'
#
loop_
_entity.id
_entity.type
_entity.pdbx_description
1 polymer ?
#
loop_
_entity_poly.entity_id
_entity_poly.type
_entity_poly.pdbx_seq_one_letter_code
_entity_poly.pdbx_strand_id
1 'polypeptide(L)'
;MATKATITFDNNSTSIELPVLKGTLGTDVIDIRSLGKHGYFTFDPGFMSTASCNSGITFIDGEQGLLYYRGYPIEQLAENCDFLEVSHLLLHGELPTLQQREEFVGTVRKHTMLHDQMSNVFRGFRRDAHPMAVMIAVVGAMAAFYPDNNNVTDPESRKIAAKRLLAKVPTIAAWSYKYNIGEPFMYPKNDLGYAENFMHMMFATPCEDYVPNPILARAFERILILHADHEQNASTSTVRLVGSSGANPFACIAAGIASLWGPSHGGANEATLNMLEEIGDVSRIGEFINRAKDKTDSFRLMGFGHRVYRNMDPRASIMRKTCHEVLNELGLHDDPMFKLAMELEKIALEDEYFVSRKLYPNVDFYSGIVMRAMGIPNSMFTAIFALARTAGWISQWCEMNADPEQKIGRPRQLYVGSERREFVPLHQR
;
A
#
# COMPACT_ATOMS: atom_id res chain seq x y z
N MET A 1 1.22 39.31 8.34
CA MET A 1 0.06 38.95 9.19
C MET A 1 -0.30 37.51 8.91
N ALA A 2 -0.71 36.73 9.91
CA ALA A 2 -1.15 35.36 9.67
C ALA A 2 -2.48 35.37 8.91
N THR A 3 -2.59 34.61 7.82
CA THR A 3 -3.84 34.44 7.08
C THR A 3 -4.83 33.68 7.96
N LYS A 4 -6.08 34.15 8.00
CA LYS A 4 -7.17 33.52 8.73
C LYS A 4 -8.36 33.28 7.79
N ALA A 5 -9.09 32.21 8.02
CA ALA A 5 -10.40 31.96 7.44
C ALA A 5 -11.47 32.37 8.45
N THR A 6 -12.58 32.91 7.97
CA THR A 6 -13.73 33.29 8.81
C THR A 6 -14.93 32.44 8.44
N ILE A 7 -15.50 31.75 9.44
CA ILE A 7 -16.80 31.09 9.30
C ILE A 7 -17.87 32.05 9.82
N THR A 8 -18.77 32.45 8.94
CA THR A 8 -19.94 33.30 9.27
C THR A 8 -21.20 32.45 9.28
N PHE A 9 -22.10 32.72 10.23
CA PHE A 9 -23.39 32.04 10.33
C PHE A 9 -24.52 32.99 9.93
N ASP A 10 -25.53 32.47 9.23
CA ASP A 10 -26.72 33.21 8.78
C ASP A 10 -27.71 33.48 9.92
N ASN A 11 -27.56 32.80 11.05
CA ASN A 11 -28.39 32.94 12.25
C ASN A 11 -27.89 34.00 13.25
N ASN A 12 -27.05 34.94 12.81
CA ASN A 12 -26.41 35.98 13.64
C ASN A 12 -25.53 35.44 14.79
N SER A 13 -25.09 34.17 14.76
CA SER A 13 -24.07 33.71 15.70
C SER A 13 -22.74 34.42 15.48
N THR A 14 -21.94 34.55 16.54
CA THR A 14 -20.60 35.13 16.46
C THR A 14 -19.74 34.37 15.45
N SER A 15 -19.18 35.10 14.49
CA SER A 15 -18.24 34.56 13.50
C SER A 15 -17.03 33.92 14.18
N ILE A 16 -16.52 32.85 13.59
CA ILE A 16 -15.34 32.14 14.10
C ILE A 16 -14.16 32.40 13.17
N GLU A 17 -13.06 32.90 13.72
CA GLU A 17 -11.79 33.00 12.99
C GLU A 17 -10.94 31.76 13.23
N LEU A 18 -10.44 31.15 12.15
CA LEU A 18 -9.60 29.97 12.17
C LEU A 18 -8.26 30.27 11.46
N PRO A 19 -7.12 29.82 12.00
CA PRO A 19 -5.83 29.94 11.31
C PRO A 19 -5.81 29.19 9.99
N VAL A 20 -5.14 29.75 8.98
CA VAL A 20 -4.74 29.02 7.76
C VAL A 20 -3.28 28.62 7.90
N LEU A 21 -3.01 27.33 7.83
CA LEU A 21 -1.67 26.75 7.90
C LEU A 21 -1.17 26.41 6.49
N LYS A 22 0.13 26.57 6.28
CA LYS A 22 0.79 26.29 5.00
C LYS A 22 1.80 25.16 5.17
N GLY A 23 1.76 24.21 4.25
CA GLY A 23 2.82 23.22 4.07
C GLY A 23 3.96 23.74 3.21
N THR A 24 5.02 22.95 3.07
CA THR A 24 6.10 23.21 2.10
C THR A 24 5.59 23.11 0.66
N LEU A 25 4.67 22.16 0.42
CA LEU A 25 4.00 21.90 -0.86
C LEU A 25 2.53 21.55 -0.57
N GLY A 26 1.69 21.63 -1.61
CA GLY A 26 0.28 21.24 -1.53
C GLY A 26 -0.66 22.38 -1.18
N THR A 27 -1.87 22.03 -0.77
CA THR A 27 -2.97 22.99 -0.49
C THR A 27 -2.89 23.49 0.95
N ASP A 28 -3.10 24.80 1.15
CA ASP A 28 -3.24 25.42 2.47
C ASP A 28 -4.42 24.78 3.24
N VAL A 29 -4.28 24.58 4.56
CA VAL A 29 -5.32 23.93 5.40
C VAL A 29 -5.87 24.88 6.45
N ILE A 30 -7.16 24.74 6.77
CA ILE A 30 -7.81 25.51 7.83
C ILE A 30 -7.72 24.72 9.14
N ASP A 31 -7.12 25.31 10.17
CA ASP A 31 -6.99 24.68 11.48
C ASP A 31 -8.32 24.74 12.25
N ILE A 32 -9.03 23.62 12.25
CA ILE A 32 -10.32 23.45 12.94
C ILE A 32 -10.18 22.90 14.38
N ARG A 33 -8.97 22.82 14.97
CA ARG A 33 -8.76 22.24 16.32
C ARG A 33 -9.54 22.97 17.41
N SER A 34 -9.82 24.27 17.23
CA SER A 34 -10.63 25.07 18.16
C SER A 34 -12.14 24.95 17.93
N LEU A 35 -12.59 24.43 16.78
CA LEU A 35 -14.00 24.48 16.34
C LEU A 35 -14.96 23.84 17.35
N GLY A 36 -14.55 22.72 17.97
CA GLY A 36 -15.35 22.05 19.00
C GLY A 36 -15.63 22.91 20.24
N LYS A 37 -14.75 23.88 20.57
CA LYS A 37 -14.97 24.83 21.67
C LYS A 37 -16.09 25.83 21.37
N HIS A 38 -16.43 25.99 20.09
CA HIS A 38 -17.54 26.82 19.62
C HIS A 38 -18.84 26.02 19.44
N GLY A 39 -18.87 24.74 19.81
CA GLY A 39 -20.07 23.90 19.74
C GLY A 39 -20.33 23.27 18.37
N TYR A 40 -19.38 23.36 17.43
CA TYR A 40 -19.53 22.83 16.08
C TYR A 40 -18.52 21.70 15.78
N PHE A 41 -18.93 20.79 14.90
CA PHE A 41 -18.05 19.82 14.25
C PHE A 41 -18.23 19.93 12.74
N THR A 42 -17.22 19.53 11.98
CA THR A 42 -17.37 19.30 10.54
C THR A 42 -18.05 17.96 10.30
N PHE A 43 -18.68 17.81 9.14
CA PHE A 43 -19.25 16.55 8.66
C PHE A 43 -18.62 16.21 7.32
N ASP A 44 -17.66 15.28 7.34
CA ASP A 44 -16.89 14.87 6.16
C ASP A 44 -16.75 13.33 6.12
N PRO A 45 -17.85 12.60 5.81
CA PRO A 45 -17.79 11.15 5.64
C PRO A 45 -16.75 10.76 4.57
N GLY A 46 -15.74 10.00 4.98
CA GLY A 46 -14.65 9.57 4.10
C GLY A 46 -13.41 10.48 4.12
N PHE A 47 -13.41 11.55 4.92
CA PHE A 47 -12.25 12.43 5.11
C PHE A 47 -11.75 13.09 3.81
N MET A 48 -12.67 13.41 2.90
CA MET A 48 -12.33 13.93 1.57
C MET A 48 -11.80 15.36 1.58
N SER A 49 -12.07 16.11 2.66
CA SER A 49 -11.63 17.49 2.85
C SER A 49 -10.94 17.68 4.20
N THR A 50 -10.51 16.60 4.84
CA THR A 50 -9.89 16.62 6.17
C THR A 50 -8.45 16.15 6.11
N ALA A 51 -7.49 17.07 6.29
CA ALA A 51 -6.09 16.71 6.53
C ALA A 51 -5.93 16.25 7.99
N SER A 52 -5.64 14.96 8.20
CA SER A 52 -5.62 14.36 9.55
C SER A 52 -4.28 14.47 10.29
N CYS A 53 -3.19 14.80 9.60
CA CYS A 53 -1.85 14.86 10.18
C CYS A 53 -0.90 15.77 9.39
N ASN A 54 0.18 16.19 10.04
CA ASN A 54 1.38 16.66 9.36
C ASN A 54 2.21 15.44 8.94
N SER A 55 2.89 15.53 7.78
CA SER A 55 3.82 14.49 7.34
C SER A 55 4.93 15.06 6.47
N GLY A 56 6.16 14.56 6.67
CA GLY A 56 7.31 14.84 5.81
C GLY A 56 7.75 13.63 4.98
N ILE A 57 6.95 12.56 4.90
CA ILE A 57 7.34 11.29 4.28
C ILE A 57 7.15 11.32 2.77
N THR A 58 5.91 11.54 2.33
CA THR A 58 5.52 11.45 0.92
C THR A 58 4.64 12.62 0.55
N PHE A 59 4.87 13.18 -0.63
CA PHE A 59 4.05 14.23 -1.21
C PHE A 59 3.46 13.74 -2.54
N ILE A 60 2.20 14.09 -2.78
CA ILE A 60 1.51 13.80 -4.03
C ILE A 60 0.85 15.08 -4.56
N ASP A 61 1.07 15.36 -5.85
CA ASP A 61 0.23 16.27 -6.62
C ASP A 61 -0.53 15.47 -7.68
N GLY A 62 -1.81 15.23 -7.43
CA GLY A 62 -2.67 14.47 -8.32
C GLY A 62 -2.96 15.15 -9.66
N GLU A 63 -2.94 16.49 -9.69
CA GLU A 63 -3.17 17.23 -10.94
C GLU A 63 -1.91 17.18 -11.82
N GLN A 64 -0.74 17.37 -11.21
CA GLN A 64 0.53 17.37 -11.96
C GLN A 64 1.11 15.97 -12.17
N GLY A 65 0.58 14.93 -11.52
CA GLY A 65 1.14 13.58 -11.61
C GLY A 65 2.46 13.44 -10.89
N LEU A 66 2.66 14.13 -9.76
CA LEU A 66 3.91 14.13 -9.00
C LEU A 66 3.80 13.20 -7.79
N LEU A 67 4.83 12.39 -7.57
CA LEU A 67 4.98 11.54 -6.38
C LEU A 67 6.41 11.66 -5.86
N TYR A 68 6.56 12.20 -4.66
CA TYR A 68 7.86 12.38 -4.02
C TYR A 68 7.96 11.56 -2.74
N TYR A 69 9.05 10.82 -2.57
CA TYR A 69 9.44 10.29 -1.26
C TYR A 69 10.56 11.17 -0.71
N ARG A 70 10.32 11.82 0.44
CA ARG A 70 11.25 12.78 1.06
C ARG A 70 11.77 13.85 0.08
N GLY A 71 10.91 14.29 -0.84
CA GLY A 71 11.25 15.28 -1.87
C GLY A 71 11.90 14.72 -3.14
N TYR A 72 12.30 13.45 -3.17
CA TYR A 72 12.85 12.82 -4.37
C TYR A 72 11.75 12.27 -5.28
N PRO A 73 11.76 12.58 -6.58
CA PRO A 73 10.83 12.01 -7.55
C PRO A 73 10.90 10.49 -7.61
N ILE A 74 9.73 9.83 -7.62
CA ILE A 74 9.62 8.37 -7.61
C ILE A 74 10.38 7.74 -8.79
N GLU A 75 10.41 8.41 -9.93
CA GLU A 75 11.09 7.94 -11.12
C GLU A 75 12.61 7.89 -10.97
N GLN A 76 13.18 8.85 -10.27
CA GLN A 76 14.60 8.85 -9.98
C GLN A 76 14.95 7.74 -8.99
N LEU A 77 14.12 7.52 -7.97
CA LEU A 77 14.34 6.46 -7.00
C LEU A 77 14.23 5.06 -7.62
N ALA A 78 13.22 4.81 -8.46
CA ALA A 78 13.05 3.50 -9.11
C ALA A 78 14.13 3.19 -10.16
N GLU A 79 14.76 4.22 -10.75
CA GLU A 79 15.87 4.06 -11.68
C GLU A 79 17.22 3.90 -10.98
N ASN A 80 17.45 4.59 -9.86
CA ASN A 80 18.79 4.73 -9.29
C ASN A 80 19.01 4.04 -7.94
N CYS A 81 17.95 3.66 -7.22
CA CYS A 81 18.05 3.04 -5.90
C CYS A 81 17.58 1.59 -5.88
N ASP A 82 17.97 0.88 -4.83
CA ASP A 82 17.32 -0.36 -4.39
C ASP A 82 16.24 -0.11 -3.31
N PHE A 83 15.39 -1.10 -3.06
CA PHE A 83 14.27 -0.99 -2.13
C PHE A 83 14.71 -0.75 -0.69
N LEU A 84 15.88 -1.25 -0.26
CA LEU A 84 16.36 -1.03 1.10
C LEU A 84 16.93 0.38 1.28
N GLU A 85 17.53 0.97 0.25
CA GLU A 85 17.88 2.40 0.22
C GLU A 85 16.62 3.28 0.31
N VAL A 86 15.58 2.96 -0.46
CA VAL A 86 14.29 3.67 -0.39
C VAL A 86 13.61 3.47 0.97
N SER A 87 13.68 2.26 1.54
CA SER A 87 13.14 1.99 2.88
C SER A 87 13.89 2.77 3.95
N HIS A 88 15.22 2.90 3.84
CA HIS A 88 16.01 3.76 4.70
C HIS A 88 15.59 5.22 4.58
N LEU A 89 15.46 5.73 3.35
CA LEU A 89 15.00 7.09 3.06
C LEU A 89 13.65 7.38 3.73
N LEU A 90 12.67 6.49 3.56
CA LEU A 90 11.34 6.65 4.15
C LEU A 90 11.41 6.68 5.68
N LEU A 91 12.20 5.81 6.30
CA LEU A 91 12.32 5.72 7.77
C LEU A 91 13.11 6.87 8.39
N HIS A 92 14.18 7.32 7.73
CA HIS A 92 15.18 8.20 8.33
C HIS A 92 15.16 9.63 7.78
N GLY A 93 14.45 9.89 6.68
CA GLY A 93 14.32 11.22 6.08
C GLY A 93 15.34 11.51 4.98
N GLU A 94 16.48 10.83 4.98
CA GLU A 94 17.60 11.07 4.07
C GLU A 94 18.10 9.76 3.43
N LEU A 95 18.69 9.86 2.24
CA LEU A 95 19.37 8.73 1.61
C LEU A 95 20.59 8.30 2.45
N PRO A 96 20.86 6.99 2.57
CA PRO A 96 21.97 6.52 3.39
C PRO A 96 23.32 6.86 2.75
N THR A 97 24.30 7.22 3.58
CA THR A 97 25.71 7.07 3.23
C THR A 97 26.08 5.60 3.07
N LEU A 98 27.23 5.29 2.45
CA LEU A 98 27.68 3.90 2.25
C LEU A 98 27.72 3.11 3.58
N GLN A 99 28.26 3.70 4.64
CA GLN A 99 28.33 3.06 5.96
C GLN A 99 26.94 2.80 6.55
N GLN A 100 26.04 3.78 6.46
CA GLN A 100 24.65 3.62 6.94
C GLN A 100 23.91 2.55 6.15
N ARG A 101 24.15 2.47 4.83
CA ARG A 101 23.58 1.44 3.97
C ARG A 101 24.06 0.05 4.39
N GLU A 102 25.36 -0.15 4.57
CA GLU A 102 25.92 -1.42 5.02
C GLU A 102 25.37 -1.86 6.38
N GLU A 103 25.27 -0.93 7.34
CA GLU A 103 24.68 -1.22 8.66
C GLU A 103 23.19 -1.58 8.55
N PHE A 104 22.43 -0.79 7.79
CA PHE A 104 20.99 -0.98 7.62
C PHE A 104 20.68 -2.32 6.95
N VAL A 105 21.28 -2.57 5.79
CA VAL A 105 21.13 -3.84 5.04
C VAL A 105 21.63 -5.02 5.89
N GLY A 106 22.79 -4.87 6.53
CA GLY A 106 23.36 -5.89 7.41
C GLY A 106 22.44 -6.22 8.60
N THR A 107 21.73 -5.23 9.13
CA THR A 107 20.75 -5.43 10.21
C THR A 107 19.50 -6.14 9.71
N VAL A 108 18.90 -5.67 8.61
CA VAL A 108 17.70 -6.29 8.01
C VAL A 108 17.98 -7.76 7.69
N ARG A 109 19.11 -8.03 7.03
CA ARG A 109 19.55 -9.38 6.67
C ARG A 109 19.61 -10.34 7.86
N LYS A 110 20.15 -9.89 9.00
CA LYS A 110 20.27 -10.71 10.23
C LYS A 110 18.94 -11.00 10.93
N HIS A 111 17.84 -10.37 10.51
CA HIS A 111 16.52 -10.51 11.13
C HIS A 111 15.47 -11.17 10.23
N THR A 112 15.85 -11.67 9.06
CA THR A 112 14.91 -12.24 8.05
C THR A 112 14.24 -13.54 8.51
N MET A 113 14.96 -14.39 9.25
CA MET A 113 14.46 -15.68 9.73
C MET A 113 13.36 -15.50 10.79
N LEU A 114 12.22 -16.19 10.62
CA LEU A 114 11.13 -16.19 11.60
C LEU A 114 11.50 -17.06 12.82
N HIS A 115 10.86 -16.79 13.97
CA HIS A 115 10.96 -17.72 15.10
C HIS A 115 10.36 -19.07 14.68
N ASP A 116 11.04 -20.18 14.95
CA ASP A 116 10.67 -21.52 14.45
C ASP A 116 9.20 -21.88 14.74
N GLN A 117 8.73 -21.60 15.96
CA GLN A 117 7.34 -21.84 16.37
C GLN A 117 6.29 -21.08 15.55
N MET A 118 6.64 -20.01 14.83
CA MET A 118 5.73 -19.33 13.92
C MET A 118 5.31 -20.23 12.75
N SER A 119 6.13 -21.21 12.36
CA SER A 119 5.76 -22.20 11.33
C SER A 119 4.47 -22.95 11.68
N ASN A 120 4.19 -23.16 12.97
CA ASN A 120 2.96 -23.80 13.44
C ASN A 120 1.71 -22.92 13.21
N VAL A 121 1.87 -21.59 13.19
CA VAL A 121 0.75 -20.68 12.88
C VAL A 121 0.29 -20.89 11.44
N PHE A 122 1.22 -21.05 10.49
CA PHE A 122 0.89 -21.37 9.09
C PHE A 122 0.12 -22.69 8.97
N ARG A 123 0.54 -23.71 9.71
CA ARG A 123 -0.08 -25.05 9.70
C ARG A 123 -1.50 -25.08 10.28
N GLY A 124 -1.94 -23.99 10.94
CA GLY A 124 -3.31 -23.85 11.42
C GLY A 124 -4.32 -23.45 10.32
N PHE A 125 -3.85 -23.00 9.15
CA PHE A 125 -4.73 -22.61 8.05
C PHE A 125 -5.05 -23.80 7.14
N ARG A 126 -6.19 -23.72 6.44
CA ARG A 126 -6.43 -24.58 5.28
C ARG A 126 -5.43 -24.25 4.17
N ARG A 127 -5.11 -25.22 3.31
CA ARG A 127 -4.19 -25.02 2.18
C ARG A 127 -4.74 -24.03 1.16
N ASP A 128 -6.06 -23.98 0.98
CA ASP A 128 -6.75 -23.04 0.09
C ASP A 128 -6.98 -21.64 0.71
N ALA A 129 -6.38 -21.34 1.86
CA ALA A 129 -6.49 -20.02 2.46
C ALA A 129 -5.80 -18.96 1.58
N HIS A 130 -6.47 -17.83 1.38
CA HIS A 130 -5.92 -16.71 0.62
C HIS A 130 -4.63 -16.18 1.28
N PRO A 131 -3.54 -15.92 0.54
CA PRO A 131 -2.28 -15.43 1.12
C PRO A 131 -2.43 -14.20 2.02
N MET A 132 -3.27 -13.24 1.63
CA MET A 132 -3.59 -12.07 2.46
C MET A 132 -4.17 -12.44 3.83
N ALA A 133 -5.08 -13.42 3.91
CA ALA A 133 -5.64 -13.87 5.19
C ALA A 133 -4.57 -14.48 6.09
N VAL A 134 -3.69 -15.30 5.51
CA VAL A 134 -2.54 -15.89 6.21
C VAL A 134 -1.59 -14.80 6.70
N MET A 135 -1.26 -13.82 5.86
CA MET A 135 -0.40 -12.70 6.22
C MET A 135 -0.96 -11.86 7.38
N ILE A 136 -2.25 -11.51 7.35
CA ILE A 136 -2.90 -10.75 8.45
C ILE A 136 -2.71 -11.49 9.77
N ALA A 137 -3.00 -12.79 9.79
CA ALA A 137 -2.95 -13.59 11.00
C ALA A 137 -1.52 -13.83 11.50
N VAL A 138 -0.58 -14.14 10.60
CA VAL A 138 0.82 -14.40 10.97
C VAL A 138 1.51 -13.11 11.43
N VAL A 139 1.32 -11.99 10.73
CA VAL A 139 1.87 -10.68 11.16
C VAL A 139 1.23 -10.25 12.47
N GLY A 140 -0.09 -10.42 12.65
CA GLY A 140 -0.74 -10.15 13.94
C GLY A 140 -0.18 -11.02 15.07
N ALA A 141 0.05 -12.30 14.81
CA ALA A 141 0.62 -13.24 15.79
C ALA A 141 2.04 -12.86 16.23
N MET A 142 2.81 -12.13 15.41
CA MET A 142 4.15 -11.63 15.80
C MET A 142 4.12 -10.80 17.08
N ALA A 143 3.01 -10.15 17.42
CA ALA A 143 2.85 -9.42 18.67
C ALA A 143 3.03 -10.33 19.91
N ALA A 144 2.68 -11.61 19.81
CA ALA A 144 2.87 -12.60 20.87
C ALA A 144 4.31 -13.14 20.96
N PHE A 145 5.07 -13.10 19.86
CA PHE A 145 6.45 -13.58 19.81
C PHE A 145 7.49 -12.49 20.11
N TYR A 146 7.11 -11.23 19.99
CA TYR A 146 8.00 -10.08 20.17
C TYR A 146 7.42 -9.04 21.15
N PRO A 147 7.09 -9.42 22.40
CA PRO A 147 6.46 -8.53 23.38
C PRO A 147 7.37 -7.37 23.82
N ASP A 148 8.69 -7.53 23.73
CA ASP A 148 9.66 -6.51 24.10
C ASP A 148 9.55 -5.23 23.24
N ASN A 149 8.89 -5.33 22.08
CA ASN A 149 8.67 -4.21 21.16
C ASN A 149 7.33 -3.48 21.38
N ASN A 150 6.67 -3.70 22.52
CA ASN A 150 5.37 -3.10 22.83
C ASN A 150 5.44 -1.62 23.21
N ASN A 151 6.60 -1.10 23.64
CA ASN A 151 6.71 0.29 24.05
C ASN A 151 6.83 1.23 22.85
N VAL A 152 5.69 1.69 22.34
CA VAL A 152 5.64 2.60 21.18
C VAL A 152 6.25 3.98 21.46
N THR A 153 6.41 4.37 22.73
CA THR A 153 6.99 5.67 23.11
C THR A 153 8.51 5.68 23.10
N ASP A 154 9.16 4.51 23.21
CA ASP A 154 10.61 4.38 23.15
C ASP A 154 11.12 4.35 21.70
N PRO A 155 11.98 5.31 21.28
CA PRO A 155 12.54 5.33 19.93
C PRO A 155 13.28 4.06 19.52
N GLU A 156 14.03 3.42 20.42
CA GLU A 156 14.78 2.20 20.07
C GLU A 156 13.84 1.01 19.88
N SER A 157 12.82 0.86 20.74
CA SER A 157 11.74 -0.13 20.54
C SER A 157 11.06 0.04 19.17
N ARG A 158 10.75 1.29 18.76
CA ARG A 158 10.19 1.57 17.43
C ARG A 158 11.14 1.13 16.30
N LYS A 159 12.43 1.46 16.42
CA LYS A 159 13.46 1.10 15.45
C LYS A 159 13.64 -0.42 15.31
N ILE A 160 13.60 -1.16 16.43
CA ILE A 160 13.69 -2.63 16.41
C ILE A 160 12.44 -3.23 15.75
N ALA A 161 11.24 -2.73 16.07
CA ALA A 161 10.00 -3.18 15.44
C ALA A 161 10.01 -2.94 13.93
N ALA A 162 10.40 -1.73 13.51
CA ALA A 162 10.54 -1.35 12.11
C ALA A 162 11.45 -2.32 11.34
N LYS A 163 12.66 -2.55 11.84
CA LYS A 163 13.63 -3.45 11.22
C LYS A 163 13.13 -4.91 11.18
N ARG A 164 12.47 -5.39 12.23
CA ARG A 164 11.90 -6.75 12.26
C ARG A 164 10.79 -6.92 11.23
N LEU A 165 9.88 -5.95 11.11
CA LEU A 165 8.80 -6.01 10.11
C LEU A 165 9.38 -5.99 8.69
N LEU A 166 10.28 -5.05 8.39
CA LEU A 166 10.93 -4.95 7.07
C LEU A 166 11.68 -6.23 6.69
N ALA A 167 12.32 -6.90 7.66
CA ALA A 167 13.06 -8.13 7.43
C ALA A 167 12.17 -9.38 7.31
N LYS A 168 11.07 -9.46 8.07
CA LYS A 168 10.30 -10.70 8.27
C LYS A 168 9.06 -10.80 7.38
N VAL A 169 8.45 -9.69 6.99
CA VAL A 169 7.27 -9.70 6.12
C VAL A 169 7.53 -10.40 4.76
N PRO A 170 8.70 -10.26 4.11
CA PRO A 170 9.02 -11.05 2.91
C PRO A 170 9.00 -12.56 3.15
N THR A 171 9.59 -13.02 4.25
CA THR A 171 9.57 -14.44 4.64
C THR A 171 8.14 -14.92 4.87
N ILE A 172 7.30 -14.11 5.52
CA ILE A 172 5.89 -14.44 5.77
C ILE A 172 5.11 -14.54 4.45
N ALA A 173 5.29 -13.59 3.54
CA ALA A 173 4.64 -13.60 2.24
C ALA A 173 5.07 -14.82 1.41
N ALA A 174 6.36 -15.10 1.30
CA ALA A 174 6.84 -16.27 0.56
C ALA A 174 6.38 -17.60 1.18
N TRP A 175 6.37 -17.71 2.51
CA TRP A 175 5.86 -18.91 3.19
C TRP A 175 4.34 -19.07 3.02
N SER A 176 3.58 -17.98 2.92
CA SER A 176 2.14 -18.07 2.59
C SER A 176 1.90 -18.66 1.21
N TYR A 177 2.74 -18.33 0.22
CA TYR A 177 2.73 -18.94 -1.11
C TYR A 177 3.10 -20.42 -1.07
N LYS A 178 4.27 -20.76 -0.50
CA LYS A 178 4.73 -22.16 -0.35
C LYS A 178 3.70 -23.02 0.38
N TYR A 179 3.07 -22.45 1.42
CA TYR A 179 2.00 -23.13 2.14
C TYR A 179 0.80 -23.43 1.23
N ASN A 180 0.38 -22.49 0.40
CA ASN A 180 -0.77 -22.67 -0.47
C ASN A 180 -0.54 -23.79 -1.51
N ILE A 181 0.63 -23.83 -2.13
CA ILE A 181 0.96 -24.82 -3.17
C ILE A 181 1.45 -26.17 -2.64
N GLY A 182 1.59 -26.33 -1.33
CA GLY A 182 1.97 -27.61 -0.71
C GLY A 182 3.48 -27.88 -0.67
N GLU A 183 4.32 -26.89 -0.93
CA GLU A 183 5.78 -27.03 -0.97
C GLU A 183 6.44 -26.72 0.40
N PRO A 184 7.69 -27.19 0.62
CA PRO A 184 8.44 -26.84 1.82
C PRO A 184 8.76 -25.34 1.89
N PHE A 185 8.85 -24.83 3.10
CA PHE A 185 9.31 -23.46 3.34
C PHE A 185 10.79 -23.32 3.00
N MET A 186 11.09 -22.34 2.15
CA MET A 186 12.45 -21.95 1.81
C MET A 186 12.90 -20.85 2.79
N TYR A 187 14.09 -21.04 3.37
CA TYR A 187 14.64 -20.08 4.32
C TYR A 187 15.35 -18.92 3.59
N PRO A 188 15.43 -17.73 4.22
CA PRO A 188 16.22 -16.63 3.71
C PRO A 188 17.70 -17.00 3.55
N LYS A 189 18.32 -16.49 2.49
CA LYS A 189 19.75 -16.59 2.18
C LYS A 189 20.43 -15.23 2.34
N ASN A 190 21.53 -15.19 3.11
CA ASN A 190 22.22 -13.94 3.48
C ASN A 190 23.13 -13.38 2.38
N ASP A 191 23.47 -14.18 1.39
CA ASP A 191 24.27 -13.82 0.23
C ASP A 191 23.43 -13.17 -0.89
N LEU A 192 22.10 -13.26 -0.83
CA LEU A 192 21.18 -12.66 -1.79
C LEU A 192 20.71 -11.25 -1.37
N GLY A 193 20.44 -10.39 -2.35
CA GLY A 193 19.76 -9.12 -2.18
C GLY A 193 18.29 -9.26 -1.77
N TYR A 194 17.60 -8.16 -1.47
CA TYR A 194 16.23 -8.21 -0.92
C TYR A 194 15.22 -8.86 -1.88
N ALA A 195 15.15 -8.37 -3.12
CA ALA A 195 14.32 -8.96 -4.17
C ALA A 195 14.72 -10.39 -4.53
N GLU A 196 16.02 -10.63 -4.74
CA GLU A 196 16.57 -11.94 -5.08
C GLU A 196 16.24 -13.00 -4.03
N ASN A 197 16.39 -12.64 -2.75
CA ASN A 197 16.07 -13.50 -1.63
C ASN A 197 14.56 -13.81 -1.56
N PHE A 198 13.70 -12.82 -1.83
CA PHE A 198 12.26 -13.07 -1.90
C PHE A 198 11.90 -14.04 -3.04
N MET A 199 12.47 -13.83 -4.24
CA MET A 199 12.29 -14.74 -5.37
C MET A 199 12.80 -16.16 -5.06
N HIS A 200 13.96 -16.28 -4.41
CA HIS A 200 14.47 -17.56 -3.91
C HIS A 200 13.45 -18.23 -2.98
N MET A 201 12.93 -17.50 -1.99
CA MET A 201 11.98 -18.05 -1.03
C MET A 201 10.64 -18.45 -1.67
N MET A 202 10.22 -17.77 -2.74
CA MET A 202 9.02 -18.13 -3.48
C MET A 202 9.24 -19.35 -4.39
N PHE A 203 10.29 -19.37 -5.20
CA PHE A 203 10.39 -20.28 -6.34
C PHE A 203 11.36 -21.44 -6.17
N ALA A 204 12.36 -21.33 -5.28
CA ALA A 204 13.31 -22.41 -5.10
C ALA A 204 12.67 -23.65 -4.49
N THR A 205 13.22 -24.82 -4.79
CA THR A 205 12.87 -26.08 -4.14
C THR A 205 14.14 -26.75 -3.63
N PRO A 206 14.05 -27.75 -2.73
CA PRO A 206 15.22 -28.54 -2.34
C PRO A 206 15.79 -29.44 -3.44
N CYS A 207 15.13 -29.52 -4.61
CA CYS A 207 15.47 -30.46 -5.67
C CYS A 207 16.57 -29.94 -6.60
N GLU A 208 16.78 -28.62 -6.67
CA GLU A 208 17.81 -27.99 -7.51
C GLU A 208 18.20 -26.60 -6.99
N ASP A 209 19.37 -26.13 -7.41
CA ASP A 209 19.82 -24.79 -7.08
C ASP A 209 19.05 -23.73 -7.88
N TYR A 210 18.37 -22.84 -7.16
CA TYR A 210 17.70 -21.69 -7.76
C TYR A 210 18.64 -20.49 -7.85
N VAL A 211 18.87 -20.00 -9.07
CA VAL A 211 19.63 -18.78 -9.35
C VAL A 211 18.66 -17.69 -9.80
N PRO A 212 18.46 -16.61 -9.02
CA PRO A 212 17.60 -15.50 -9.43
C PRO A 212 18.08 -14.86 -10.73
N ASN A 213 17.19 -14.68 -11.71
CA ASN A 213 17.51 -13.92 -12.91
C ASN A 213 17.65 -12.42 -12.56
N PRO A 214 18.77 -11.76 -12.92
CA PRO A 214 19.04 -10.37 -12.51
C PRO A 214 18.05 -9.35 -13.10
N ILE A 215 17.52 -9.59 -14.31
CA ILE A 215 16.52 -8.72 -14.93
C ILE A 215 15.18 -8.82 -14.19
N LEU A 216 14.76 -10.05 -13.86
CA LEU A 216 13.54 -10.27 -13.07
C LEU A 216 13.68 -9.74 -11.63
N ALA A 217 14.84 -9.90 -11.02
CA ALA A 217 15.14 -9.32 -9.70
C ALA A 217 15.06 -7.79 -9.73
N ARG A 218 15.60 -7.15 -10.78
CA ARG A 218 15.49 -5.69 -10.96
C ARG A 218 14.07 -5.23 -11.21
N ALA A 219 13.28 -5.99 -11.98
CA ALA A 219 11.87 -5.70 -12.17
C ALA A 219 11.09 -5.79 -10.86
N PHE A 220 11.40 -6.79 -10.04
CA PHE A 220 10.82 -6.95 -8.71
C PHE A 220 11.19 -5.80 -7.76
N GLU A 221 12.47 -5.40 -7.72
CA GLU A 221 12.92 -4.21 -6.97
C GLU A 221 12.09 -2.96 -7.32
N ARG A 222 11.86 -2.71 -8.62
CA ARG A 222 11.02 -1.59 -9.06
C ARG A 222 9.58 -1.74 -8.57
N ILE A 223 8.99 -2.94 -8.63
CA ILE A 223 7.66 -3.18 -8.05
C ILE A 223 7.64 -2.79 -6.57
N LEU A 224 8.65 -3.21 -5.79
CA LEU A 224 8.73 -2.87 -4.37
C LEU A 224 8.83 -1.35 -4.14
N ILE A 225 9.70 -0.66 -4.87
CA ILE A 225 9.90 0.80 -4.74
C ILE A 225 8.61 1.58 -5.09
N LEU A 226 7.94 1.24 -6.20
CA LEU A 226 6.73 1.94 -6.65
C LEU A 226 5.52 1.73 -5.72
N HIS A 227 5.59 0.73 -4.86
CA HIS A 227 4.54 0.42 -3.90
C HIS A 227 4.94 0.72 -2.44
N ALA A 228 6.15 1.22 -2.19
CA ALA A 228 6.72 1.42 -0.86
C ALA A 228 5.87 2.33 0.05
N ASP A 229 5.39 3.47 -0.46
CA ASP A 229 4.47 4.35 0.26
C ASP A 229 3.52 5.08 -0.72
N HIS A 230 2.40 5.61 -0.22
CA HIS A 230 1.50 6.44 -1.04
C HIS A 230 0.66 7.37 -0.17
N GLU A 231 1.32 8.10 0.73
CA GLU A 231 0.71 9.13 1.57
C GLU A 231 -0.47 8.59 2.42
N GLN A 232 -1.53 9.39 2.68
CA GLN A 232 -2.61 9.08 3.63
C GLN A 232 -3.75 8.28 2.97
N ASN A 233 -3.41 7.19 2.28
CA ASN A 233 -4.40 6.24 1.77
C ASN A 233 -5.04 5.40 2.90
N ALA A 234 -6.14 4.70 2.60
CA ALA A 234 -6.97 3.98 3.59
C ALA A 234 -6.17 3.06 4.53
N SER A 235 -5.20 2.30 4.01
CA SER A 235 -4.39 1.40 4.84
C SER A 235 -3.38 2.15 5.69
N THR A 236 -2.72 3.19 5.17
CA THR A 236 -1.87 4.09 5.98
C THR A 236 -2.67 4.77 7.09
N SER A 237 -3.84 5.32 6.78
CA SER A 237 -4.74 5.94 7.77
C SER A 237 -5.20 4.92 8.81
N THR A 238 -5.42 3.66 8.43
CA THR A 238 -5.74 2.56 9.36
C THR A 238 -4.56 2.29 10.30
N VAL A 239 -3.33 2.18 9.78
CA VAL A 239 -2.13 1.98 10.59
C VAL A 239 -1.95 3.14 11.59
N ARG A 240 -2.11 4.38 11.15
CA ARG A 240 -2.06 5.56 12.02
C ARG A 240 -3.17 5.56 13.06
N LEU A 241 -4.42 5.30 12.68
CA LEU A 241 -5.56 5.31 13.60
C LEU A 241 -5.42 4.23 14.68
N VAL A 242 -5.09 2.98 14.31
CA VAL A 242 -4.85 1.88 15.25
C VAL A 242 -3.62 2.17 16.11
N GLY A 243 -2.52 2.65 15.50
CA GLY A 243 -1.32 3.03 16.23
C GLY A 243 -1.55 4.14 17.25
N SER A 244 -2.45 5.07 16.96
CA SER A 244 -2.74 6.21 17.84
C SER A 244 -3.33 5.82 19.20
N SER A 245 -3.85 4.60 19.34
CA SER A 245 -4.31 4.06 20.62
C SER A 245 -3.19 3.38 21.43
N GLY A 246 -1.95 3.40 20.94
CA GLY A 246 -0.80 2.72 21.55
C GLY A 246 -0.74 1.22 21.22
N ALA A 247 -1.43 0.77 20.17
CA ALA A 247 -1.40 -0.64 19.77
C ALA A 247 0.01 -1.08 19.34
N ASN A 248 0.33 -2.36 19.59
CA ASN A 248 1.60 -2.97 19.18
C ASN A 248 1.85 -2.77 17.66
N PRO A 249 3.09 -2.49 17.23
CA PRO A 249 3.40 -2.23 15.81
C PRO A 249 3.02 -3.36 14.86
N PHE A 250 3.20 -4.64 15.24
CA PHE A 250 2.80 -5.78 14.41
C PHE A 250 1.28 -5.84 14.23
N ALA A 251 0.50 -5.53 15.27
CA ALA A 251 -0.95 -5.41 15.17
C ALA A 251 -1.38 -4.23 14.28
N CYS A 252 -0.65 -3.09 14.35
CA CYS A 252 -0.88 -1.95 13.47
C CYS A 252 -0.65 -2.33 12.00
N ILE A 253 0.46 -3.01 11.69
CA ILE A 253 0.74 -3.47 10.33
C ILE A 253 -0.28 -4.52 9.87
N ALA A 254 -0.68 -5.47 10.73
CA ALA A 254 -1.73 -6.43 10.40
C ALA A 254 -3.07 -5.74 10.03
N ALA A 255 -3.43 -4.66 10.74
CA ALA A 255 -4.59 -3.84 10.38
C ALA A 255 -4.40 -3.11 9.04
N GLY A 256 -3.19 -2.63 8.73
CA GLY A 256 -2.81 -2.09 7.43
C GLY A 256 -2.97 -3.11 6.30
N ILE A 257 -2.52 -4.35 6.51
CA ILE A 257 -2.66 -5.47 5.56
C ILE A 257 -4.15 -5.77 5.34
N ALA A 258 -4.95 -5.84 6.42
CA ALA A 258 -6.39 -6.08 6.32
C ALA A 258 -7.12 -4.96 5.55
N SER A 259 -6.75 -3.71 5.79
CA SER A 259 -7.28 -2.54 5.08
C SER A 259 -6.87 -2.55 3.59
N LEU A 260 -5.63 -2.97 3.28
CA LEU A 260 -5.15 -3.10 1.91
C LEU A 260 -5.83 -4.24 1.15
N TRP A 261 -6.22 -5.33 1.82
CA TRP A 261 -6.91 -6.46 1.18
C TRP A 261 -8.30 -6.09 0.63
N GLY A 262 -8.91 -5.00 1.12
CA GLY A 262 -10.19 -4.54 0.60
C GLY A 262 -10.14 -4.35 -0.94
N PRO A 263 -11.15 -4.83 -1.69
CA PRO A 263 -11.13 -4.80 -3.16
C PRO A 263 -11.06 -3.38 -3.72
N SER A 264 -11.58 -2.40 -3.00
CA SER A 264 -11.52 -0.97 -3.35
C SER A 264 -10.19 -0.28 -3.01
N HIS A 265 -9.20 -1.03 -2.51
CA HIS A 265 -7.86 -0.55 -2.19
C HIS A 265 -6.80 -1.38 -2.92
N GLY A 266 -6.15 -2.34 -2.25
CA GLY A 266 -5.04 -3.10 -2.82
C GLY A 266 -5.43 -4.33 -3.63
N GLY A 267 -6.71 -4.70 -3.69
CA GLY A 267 -7.21 -5.80 -4.54
C GLY A 267 -7.37 -5.44 -6.03
N ALA A 268 -7.07 -4.19 -6.42
CA ALA A 268 -7.25 -3.72 -7.79
C ALA A 268 -6.30 -4.40 -8.80
N ASN A 269 -5.09 -4.76 -8.36
CA ASN A 269 -4.13 -5.50 -9.17
C ASN A 269 -4.63 -6.92 -9.50
N GLU A 270 -5.18 -7.63 -8.50
CA GLU A 270 -5.76 -8.96 -8.70
C GLU A 270 -6.97 -8.90 -9.64
N ALA A 271 -7.82 -7.88 -9.45
CA ALA A 271 -8.97 -7.65 -10.29
C ALA A 271 -8.60 -7.26 -11.72
N THR A 272 -7.43 -6.65 -11.96
CA THR A 272 -6.94 -6.35 -13.30
C THR A 272 -6.63 -7.63 -14.07
N LEU A 273 -5.89 -8.57 -13.48
CA LEU A 273 -5.64 -9.84 -14.17
C LEU A 273 -6.91 -10.66 -14.34
N ASN A 274 -7.78 -10.71 -13.33
CA ASN A 274 -9.07 -11.41 -13.46
C ASN A 274 -9.90 -10.82 -14.60
N MET A 275 -9.90 -9.49 -14.75
CA MET A 275 -10.55 -8.82 -15.87
C MET A 275 -9.91 -9.22 -17.21
N LEU A 276 -8.58 -9.21 -17.32
CA LEU A 276 -7.91 -9.60 -18.56
C LEU A 276 -8.15 -11.08 -18.90
N GLU A 277 -8.20 -11.96 -17.90
CA GLU A 277 -8.58 -13.37 -18.05
C GLU A 277 -10.05 -13.53 -18.46
N GLU A 278 -10.97 -12.71 -17.93
CA GLU A 278 -12.39 -12.68 -18.32
C GLU A 278 -12.56 -12.23 -19.78
N ILE A 279 -11.78 -11.25 -20.23
CA ILE A 279 -11.75 -10.82 -21.64
C ILE A 279 -11.19 -11.95 -22.51
N GLY A 280 -10.08 -12.56 -22.08
CA GLY A 280 -9.49 -13.76 -22.68
C GLY A 280 -8.77 -13.54 -24.01
N ASP A 281 -9.39 -12.86 -24.98
CA ASP A 281 -8.85 -12.66 -26.32
C ASP A 281 -9.06 -11.23 -26.84
N VAL A 282 -8.15 -10.77 -27.70
CA VAL A 282 -8.15 -9.44 -28.32
C VAL A 282 -9.48 -9.16 -29.05
N SER A 283 -10.08 -10.16 -29.70
CA SER A 283 -11.35 -10.01 -30.42
C SER A 283 -12.53 -9.62 -29.52
N ARG A 284 -12.43 -9.86 -28.20
CA ARG A 284 -13.48 -9.54 -27.22
C ARG A 284 -13.29 -8.17 -26.57
N ILE A 285 -12.19 -7.46 -26.80
CA ILE A 285 -11.96 -6.15 -26.16
C ILE A 285 -13.12 -5.18 -26.43
N GLY A 286 -13.61 -5.12 -27.67
CA GLY A 286 -14.73 -4.23 -28.04
C GLY A 286 -16.01 -4.46 -27.22
N GLU A 287 -16.31 -5.72 -26.88
CA GLU A 287 -17.43 -6.08 -26.01
C GLU A 287 -17.27 -5.46 -24.61
N PHE A 288 -16.11 -5.65 -24.00
CA PHE A 288 -15.83 -5.17 -22.63
C PHE A 288 -15.67 -3.65 -22.54
N ILE A 289 -15.15 -3.03 -23.60
CA ILE A 289 -15.13 -1.58 -23.72
C ILE A 289 -16.55 -1.03 -23.72
N ASN A 290 -17.48 -1.64 -24.47
CA ASN A 290 -18.88 -1.23 -24.46
C ASN A 290 -19.53 -1.45 -23.07
N ARG A 291 -19.26 -2.58 -22.41
CA ARG A 291 -19.70 -2.85 -21.03
C ARG A 291 -19.20 -1.78 -20.05
N ALA A 292 -17.94 -1.37 -20.15
CA ALA A 292 -17.36 -0.33 -19.28
C ALA A 292 -17.96 1.07 -19.49
N LYS A 293 -18.53 1.33 -20.68
CA LYS A 293 -19.23 2.58 -21.02
C LYS A 293 -20.70 2.58 -20.63
N ASP A 294 -21.29 1.39 -20.49
CA ASP A 294 -22.69 1.24 -20.09
C ASP A 294 -22.87 1.60 -18.61
N LYS A 295 -23.70 2.60 -18.33
CA LYS A 295 -24.00 3.03 -16.96
C LYS A 295 -24.86 2.02 -16.19
N THR A 296 -25.51 1.10 -16.89
CA THR A 296 -26.36 0.06 -16.30
C THR A 296 -25.58 -1.23 -16.03
N ASP A 297 -24.40 -1.41 -16.65
CA ASP A 297 -23.48 -2.50 -16.32
C ASP A 297 -22.61 -2.11 -15.12
N SER A 298 -22.41 -3.06 -14.20
CA SER A 298 -21.49 -2.96 -13.08
C SER A 298 -20.02 -3.10 -13.47
N PHE A 299 -19.73 -3.60 -14.67
CA PHE A 299 -18.37 -3.83 -15.16
C PHE A 299 -17.55 -2.53 -15.20
N ARG A 300 -16.31 -2.60 -14.73
CA ARG A 300 -15.36 -1.49 -14.74
C ARG A 300 -14.01 -1.98 -15.24
N LEU A 301 -13.31 -1.09 -15.94
CA LEU A 301 -11.97 -1.39 -16.44
C LEU A 301 -10.95 -1.28 -15.29
N MET A 302 -10.62 -2.42 -14.70
CA MET A 302 -9.68 -2.52 -13.57
C MET A 302 -8.25 -2.22 -14.03
N GLY A 303 -7.48 -1.49 -13.22
CA GLY A 303 -6.14 -1.01 -13.60
C GLY A 303 -6.14 0.30 -14.39
N PHE A 304 -7.31 0.95 -14.54
CA PHE A 304 -7.45 2.23 -15.25
C PHE A 304 -8.05 3.31 -14.35
N GLY A 305 -7.54 4.54 -14.50
CA GLY A 305 -7.87 5.67 -13.65
C GLY A 305 -7.22 5.60 -12.27
N HIS A 306 -7.32 6.69 -11.53
CA HIS A 306 -6.73 6.78 -10.19
C HIS A 306 -7.50 7.79 -9.33
N ARG A 307 -7.62 7.54 -8.01
CA ARG A 307 -8.37 8.44 -7.11
C ARG A 307 -7.67 9.77 -6.85
N VAL A 308 -6.33 9.74 -6.82
CA VAL A 308 -5.48 10.92 -6.60
C VAL A 308 -5.02 11.53 -7.93
N TYR A 309 -4.29 10.78 -8.77
CA TYR A 309 -3.87 11.26 -10.09
C TYR A 309 -5.05 11.47 -11.02
N ARG A 310 -5.27 12.72 -11.42
CA ARG A 310 -6.21 13.06 -12.49
C ARG A 310 -5.57 12.84 -13.85
N ASN A 311 -4.27 13.01 -13.98
CA ASN A 311 -3.54 12.73 -15.22
C ASN A 311 -2.82 11.38 -15.11
N MET A 312 -1.77 11.17 -15.91
CA MET A 312 -1.00 9.91 -15.91
C MET A 312 -0.35 9.64 -14.54
N ASP A 313 -0.45 8.40 -14.06
CA ASP A 313 0.26 7.94 -12.86
C ASP A 313 1.78 7.94 -13.14
N PRO A 314 2.61 8.68 -12.38
CA PRO A 314 4.05 8.75 -12.64
C PRO A 314 4.75 7.38 -12.55
N ARG A 315 4.18 6.46 -11.77
CA ARG A 315 4.73 5.11 -11.59
C ARG A 315 4.46 4.22 -12.80
N ALA A 316 3.38 4.47 -13.54
CA ALA A 316 2.96 3.65 -14.66
C ALA A 316 3.99 3.65 -15.80
N SER A 317 4.62 4.80 -16.09
CA SER A 317 5.65 4.92 -17.13
C SER A 317 6.84 3.97 -16.91
N ILE A 318 7.32 3.89 -15.67
CA ILE A 318 8.46 3.03 -15.30
C ILE A 318 8.06 1.57 -15.32
N MET A 319 6.84 1.27 -14.85
CA MET A 319 6.35 -0.10 -14.82
C MET A 319 6.06 -0.61 -16.23
N ARG A 320 5.64 0.25 -17.16
CA ARG A 320 5.54 -0.04 -18.58
C ARG A 320 6.90 -0.40 -19.20
N LYS A 321 7.95 0.38 -18.93
CA LYS A 321 9.31 0.06 -19.37
C LYS A 321 9.78 -1.30 -18.79
N THR A 322 9.53 -1.51 -17.50
CA THR A 322 9.84 -2.77 -16.80
C THR A 322 9.10 -3.96 -17.40
N CYS A 323 7.83 -3.77 -17.79
CA CYS A 323 7.04 -4.78 -18.48
C CYS A 323 7.71 -5.24 -19.79
N HIS A 324 8.13 -4.30 -20.63
CA HIS A 324 8.86 -4.65 -21.85
C HIS A 324 10.18 -5.36 -21.56
N GLU A 325 10.97 -4.91 -20.58
CA GLU A 325 12.24 -5.55 -20.20
C GLU A 325 12.04 -7.03 -19.79
N VAL A 326 11.05 -7.31 -18.93
CA VAL A 326 10.74 -8.67 -18.47
C VAL A 326 10.25 -9.57 -19.60
N LEU A 327 9.39 -9.07 -20.46
CA LEU A 327 8.83 -9.86 -21.54
C LEU A 327 9.86 -10.16 -22.64
N ASN A 328 10.75 -9.22 -22.92
CA ASN A 328 11.90 -9.44 -23.80
C ASN A 328 12.79 -10.56 -23.22
N GLU A 329 13.14 -10.47 -21.94
CA GLU A 329 14.02 -11.45 -21.27
C GLU A 329 13.43 -12.86 -21.27
N LEU A 330 12.11 -12.97 -21.07
CA LEU A 330 11.41 -14.26 -21.05
C LEU A 330 10.97 -14.75 -22.44
N GLY A 331 11.17 -13.96 -23.49
CA GLY A 331 10.74 -14.30 -24.85
C GLY A 331 9.20 -14.38 -25.01
N LEU A 332 8.45 -13.62 -24.22
CA LEU A 332 6.98 -13.69 -24.14
C LEU A 332 6.25 -12.76 -25.13
N HIS A 333 6.88 -12.41 -26.25
CA HIS A 333 6.27 -11.53 -27.27
C HIS A 333 4.98 -12.06 -27.86
N ASP A 334 4.87 -13.39 -27.95
CA ASP A 334 3.68 -14.06 -28.48
C ASP A 334 2.66 -14.47 -27.43
N ASP A 335 2.90 -14.12 -26.16
CA ASP A 335 1.97 -14.40 -25.07
C ASP A 335 0.60 -13.72 -25.34
N PRO A 336 -0.51 -14.49 -25.38
CA PRO A 336 -1.83 -13.94 -25.68
C PRO A 336 -2.29 -12.88 -24.68
N MET A 337 -1.93 -13.04 -23.39
CA MET A 337 -2.31 -12.10 -22.34
C MET A 337 -1.57 -10.77 -22.52
N PHE A 338 -0.29 -10.83 -22.91
CA PHE A 338 0.47 -9.63 -23.21
C PHE A 338 -0.10 -8.88 -24.42
N LYS A 339 -0.40 -9.57 -25.51
CA LYS A 339 -1.04 -8.97 -26.69
C LYS A 339 -2.37 -8.32 -26.35
N LEU A 340 -3.19 -9.00 -25.54
CA LEU A 340 -4.44 -8.48 -25.01
C LEU A 340 -4.23 -7.20 -24.19
N ALA A 341 -3.29 -7.21 -23.25
CA ALA A 341 -3.00 -6.05 -22.42
C ALA A 341 -2.51 -4.85 -23.24
N MET A 342 -1.62 -5.05 -24.20
CA MET A 342 -1.11 -3.98 -25.07
C MET A 342 -2.20 -3.37 -25.95
N GLU A 343 -3.08 -4.19 -26.52
CA GLU A 343 -4.20 -3.69 -27.33
C GLU A 343 -5.23 -2.96 -26.46
N LEU A 344 -5.49 -3.46 -25.25
CA LEU A 344 -6.39 -2.79 -24.31
C LEU A 344 -5.82 -1.45 -23.82
N GLU A 345 -4.51 -1.38 -23.54
CA GLU A 345 -3.81 -0.14 -23.21
C GLU A 345 -4.00 0.88 -24.33
N LYS A 346 -3.71 0.49 -25.58
CA LYS A 346 -3.83 1.35 -26.76
C LYS A 346 -5.26 1.89 -26.92
N ILE A 347 -6.26 1.01 -26.85
CA ILE A 347 -7.66 1.41 -27.00
C ILE A 347 -8.06 2.39 -25.90
N ALA A 348 -7.68 2.16 -24.65
CA ALA A 348 -8.00 3.08 -23.55
C ALA A 348 -7.33 4.46 -23.69
N LEU A 349 -6.18 4.54 -24.36
CA LEU A 349 -5.47 5.80 -24.64
C LEU A 349 -6.06 6.57 -25.84
N GLU A 350 -6.70 5.88 -26.78
CA GLU A 350 -7.24 6.47 -28.01
C GLU A 350 -8.76 6.73 -27.95
N ASP A 351 -9.50 6.00 -27.12
CA ASP A 351 -10.96 6.08 -27.04
C ASP A 351 -11.45 7.32 -26.25
N GLU A 352 -12.26 8.14 -26.91
CA GLU A 352 -12.78 9.42 -26.38
C GLU A 352 -13.45 9.29 -25.01
N TYR A 353 -14.13 8.17 -24.73
CA TYR A 353 -14.79 7.96 -23.43
C TYR A 353 -13.79 7.92 -22.28
N PHE A 354 -12.65 7.25 -22.48
CA PHE A 354 -11.62 7.05 -21.46
C PHE A 354 -10.74 8.29 -21.36
N VAL A 355 -10.36 8.90 -22.48
CA VAL A 355 -9.58 10.14 -22.53
C VAL A 355 -10.32 11.28 -21.83
N SER A 356 -11.60 11.51 -22.16
CA SER A 356 -12.41 12.58 -21.54
C SER A 356 -12.62 12.41 -20.03
N ARG A 357 -12.58 11.15 -19.55
CA ARG A 357 -12.68 10.80 -18.11
C ARG A 357 -11.33 10.59 -17.44
N LYS A 358 -10.23 10.76 -18.18
CA LYS A 358 -8.86 10.57 -17.72
C LYS A 358 -8.59 9.17 -17.12
N LEU A 359 -9.16 8.13 -17.73
CA LEU A 359 -9.04 6.74 -17.31
C LEU A 359 -7.80 6.09 -17.93
N TYR A 360 -6.61 6.57 -17.54
CA TYR A 360 -5.34 6.06 -18.03
C TYR A 360 -4.91 4.77 -17.29
N PRO A 361 -4.13 3.88 -17.92
CA PRO A 361 -3.52 2.76 -17.22
C PRO A 361 -2.69 3.25 -16.02
N ASN A 362 -2.87 2.63 -14.86
CA ASN A 362 -2.13 2.95 -13.64
C ASN A 362 -1.04 1.90 -13.36
N VAL A 363 -0.32 2.05 -12.24
CA VAL A 363 0.75 1.11 -11.88
C VAL A 363 0.29 -0.35 -11.70
N ASP A 364 -0.95 -0.57 -11.27
CA ASP A 364 -1.51 -1.90 -11.02
C ASP A 364 -1.71 -2.68 -12.32
N PHE A 365 -2.01 -1.98 -13.42
CA PHE A 365 -2.13 -2.58 -14.75
C PHE A 365 -0.84 -3.29 -15.17
N TYR A 366 0.27 -2.56 -15.16
CA TYR A 366 1.57 -3.08 -15.59
C TYR A 366 2.19 -4.04 -14.57
N SER A 367 2.05 -3.76 -13.26
CA SER A 367 2.64 -4.60 -12.23
C SER A 367 2.02 -6.01 -12.24
N GLY A 368 0.71 -6.12 -12.49
CA GLY A 368 0.03 -7.41 -12.60
C GLY A 368 0.56 -8.26 -13.75
N ILE A 369 0.79 -7.64 -14.92
CA ILE A 369 1.35 -8.32 -16.10
C ILE A 369 2.78 -8.80 -15.82
N VAL A 370 3.61 -7.94 -15.23
CA VAL A 370 5.00 -8.29 -14.86
C VAL A 370 5.03 -9.44 -13.86
N MET A 371 4.24 -9.37 -12.79
CA MET A 371 4.22 -10.41 -11.77
C MET A 371 3.75 -11.75 -12.34
N ARG A 372 2.72 -11.75 -13.20
CA ARG A 372 2.29 -12.96 -13.90
C ARG A 372 3.39 -13.53 -14.80
N ALA A 373 4.07 -12.69 -15.57
CA ALA A 373 5.18 -13.13 -16.42
C ALA A 373 6.30 -13.78 -15.60
N MET A 374 6.55 -13.30 -14.38
CA MET A 374 7.49 -13.90 -13.43
C MET A 374 7.00 -15.21 -12.77
N GLY A 375 5.79 -15.68 -13.08
CA GLY A 375 5.20 -16.89 -12.49
C GLY A 375 4.59 -16.68 -11.09
N ILE A 376 4.38 -15.42 -10.67
CA ILE A 376 3.71 -15.11 -9.41
C ILE A 376 2.20 -15.31 -9.62
N PRO A 377 1.52 -16.12 -8.80
CA PRO A 377 0.08 -16.32 -8.94
C PRO A 377 -0.70 -15.06 -8.55
N ASN A 378 -1.87 -14.88 -9.15
CA ASN A 378 -2.69 -13.68 -8.94
C ASN A 378 -2.96 -13.41 -7.45
N SER A 379 -3.29 -14.44 -6.67
CA SER A 379 -3.55 -14.34 -5.22
C SER A 379 -2.39 -13.83 -4.35
N MET A 380 -1.19 -13.69 -4.91
CA MET A 380 0.00 -13.14 -4.24
C MET A 380 0.21 -11.66 -4.51
N PHE A 381 -0.57 -11.04 -5.41
CA PHE A 381 -0.29 -9.67 -5.85
C PHE A 381 -0.51 -8.66 -4.73
N THR A 382 -1.65 -8.73 -4.04
CA THR A 382 -1.88 -7.86 -2.89
C THR A 382 -0.95 -8.19 -1.72
N ALA A 383 -0.48 -9.45 -1.60
CA ALA A 383 0.52 -9.85 -0.59
C ALA A 383 1.89 -9.20 -0.83
N ILE A 384 2.33 -9.13 -2.09
CA ILE A 384 3.56 -8.44 -2.49
C ILE A 384 3.41 -6.93 -2.35
N PHE A 385 2.23 -6.39 -2.67
CA PHE A 385 1.91 -5.00 -2.39
C PHE A 385 2.02 -4.72 -0.89
N ALA A 386 1.42 -5.54 -0.03
CA ALA A 386 1.53 -5.40 1.42
C ALA A 386 2.99 -5.48 1.92
N LEU A 387 3.79 -6.37 1.34
CA LEU A 387 5.23 -6.48 1.61
C LEU A 387 5.95 -5.17 1.32
N ALA A 388 5.78 -4.62 0.12
CA ALA A 388 6.39 -3.35 -0.28
C ALA A 388 5.91 -2.20 0.62
N ARG A 389 4.59 -2.10 0.80
CA ARG A 389 3.92 -1.02 1.54
C ARG A 389 4.24 -1.02 3.03
N THR A 390 4.75 -2.13 3.57
CA THR A 390 5.22 -2.21 4.95
C THR A 390 6.30 -1.16 5.26
N ALA A 391 7.18 -0.81 4.30
CA ALA A 391 8.16 0.26 4.48
C ALA A 391 7.50 1.63 4.75
N GLY A 392 6.49 1.98 3.96
CA GLY A 392 5.69 3.19 4.14
C GLY A 392 4.89 3.16 5.45
N TRP A 393 4.15 2.09 5.72
CA TRP A 393 3.35 1.98 6.95
C TRP A 393 4.17 2.14 8.23
N ILE A 394 5.35 1.52 8.29
CA ILE A 394 6.25 1.66 9.44
C ILE A 394 6.74 3.10 9.56
N SER A 395 7.16 3.71 8.46
CA SER A 395 7.61 5.11 8.44
C SER A 395 6.52 6.06 8.94
N GLN A 396 5.29 5.87 8.45
CA GLN A 396 4.11 6.65 8.82
C GLN A 396 3.74 6.44 10.30
N TRP A 397 3.83 5.20 10.79
CA TRP A 397 3.63 4.87 12.21
C TRP A 397 4.72 5.46 13.11
N CYS A 398 5.99 5.40 12.70
CA CYS A 398 7.11 5.99 13.42
C CYS A 398 6.98 7.52 13.50
N GLU A 399 6.64 8.19 12.39
CA GLU A 399 6.41 9.64 12.36
C GLU A 399 5.26 10.03 13.29
N MET A 400 4.13 9.31 13.24
CA MET A 400 3.00 9.56 14.14
C MET A 400 3.38 9.42 15.61
N ASN A 401 4.09 8.36 16.01
CA ASN A 401 4.48 8.15 17.42
C ASN A 401 5.61 9.07 17.90
N ALA A 402 6.38 9.65 16.97
CA ALA A 402 7.42 10.62 17.29
C ALA A 402 6.89 12.06 17.35
N ASP A 403 5.68 12.31 16.86
CA ASP A 403 5.05 13.63 16.86
C ASP A 403 4.66 14.04 18.29
N PRO A 404 5.22 15.14 18.84
CA PRO A 404 4.86 15.61 20.18
C PRO A 404 3.42 16.13 20.28
N GLU A 405 2.77 16.46 19.15
CA GLU A 405 1.36 16.83 19.10
C GLU A 405 0.42 15.64 18.97
N GLN A 406 0.95 14.40 18.91
CA GLN A 406 0.18 13.18 18.72
C GLN A 406 -0.92 13.06 19.79
N LYS A 407 -2.12 12.70 19.32
CA LYS A 407 -3.28 12.36 20.14
C LYS A 407 -3.97 11.13 19.58
N ILE A 408 -4.68 10.41 20.44
CA ILE A 408 -5.54 9.31 20.02
C ILE A 408 -6.59 9.77 19.00
N GLY A 409 -6.68 9.05 17.87
CA GLY A 409 -7.70 9.29 16.86
C GLY A 409 -9.08 8.89 17.37
N ARG A 410 -9.96 9.88 17.55
CA ARG A 410 -11.31 9.68 18.09
C ARG A 410 -12.33 10.60 17.41
N PRO A 411 -12.76 10.28 16.18
CA PRO A 411 -13.69 11.11 15.42
C PRO A 411 -15.06 11.24 16.08
N ARG A 412 -15.85 12.22 15.61
CA ARG A 412 -17.24 12.44 16.03
C ARG A 412 -18.22 11.85 15.02
N GLN A 413 -19.49 11.86 15.37
CA GLN A 413 -20.59 11.41 14.52
C GLN A 413 -21.72 12.43 14.51
N LEU A 414 -22.51 12.43 13.45
CA LEU A 414 -23.85 13.02 13.43
C LEU A 414 -24.85 11.94 13.86
N TYR A 415 -25.38 12.05 15.08
CA TYR A 415 -26.35 11.07 15.58
C TYR A 415 -27.73 11.31 14.93
N VAL A 416 -28.22 10.31 14.21
CA VAL A 416 -29.54 10.32 13.53
C VAL A 416 -30.44 9.17 14.00
N GLY A 417 -30.11 8.57 15.15
CA GLY A 417 -30.90 7.51 15.77
C GLY A 417 -32.08 8.05 16.56
N SER A 418 -32.84 7.16 17.20
CA SER A 418 -33.95 7.56 18.07
C SER A 418 -33.47 8.42 19.24
N GLU A 419 -34.31 9.36 19.67
CA GLU A 419 -34.12 10.05 20.95
C GLU A 419 -34.18 9.06 22.13
N ARG A 420 -33.96 9.57 23.33
CA ARG A 420 -34.15 8.77 24.55
C ARG A 420 -35.56 8.18 24.55
N ARG A 421 -35.64 6.86 24.64
CA ARG A 421 -36.87 6.08 24.79
C ARG A 421 -36.75 5.16 25.99
N GLU A 422 -37.84 4.98 26.72
CA GLU A 422 -37.87 4.08 27.86
C GLU A 422 -37.74 2.63 27.41
N PHE A 423 -37.00 1.85 28.19
CA PHE A 423 -36.81 0.43 27.90
C PHE A 423 -38.10 -0.34 28.17
N VAL A 424 -38.55 -1.11 27.19
CA VAL A 424 -39.70 -1.99 27.35
C VAL A 424 -39.20 -3.44 27.49
N PRO A 425 -39.40 -4.08 28.66
CA PRO A 425 -39.06 -5.48 28.87
C PRO A 425 -39.70 -6.38 27.80
N LEU A 426 -39.04 -7.47 27.41
CA LEU A 426 -39.50 -8.34 26.30
C LEU A 426 -40.97 -8.76 26.39
N HIS A 427 -41.49 -8.98 27.61
CA HIS A 427 -42.88 -9.37 27.85
C HIS A 427 -43.90 -8.21 27.74
N GLN A 428 -43.45 -6.99 27.45
CA GLN A 428 -44.27 -5.77 27.37
C GLN A 428 -44.10 -5.02 26.03
N ARG A 429 -43.30 -5.57 25.09
CA ARG A 429 -42.95 -4.93 23.81
C ARG A 429 -44.07 -4.94 22.80
#